data_AF-A0A6B0HR42-F1
#
_entry.id   AF-A0A6B0HR42-F1
#
_cell.length_a   1.000
_cell.length_b   1.000
_cell.length_c   1.000
_cell.angle_alpha   90.00
_cell.angle_beta   90.00
_cell.angle_gamma   90.00
#
_symmetry.space_group_name_H-M   'P 1'
#
loop_
_entity.id
_entity.type
_entity.pdbx_description
1 polymer ?
#
loop_
_entity_poly.entity_id
_entity_poly.type
_entity_poly.pdbx_seq_one_letter_code
_entity_poly.pdbx_strand_id
1 'polypeptide(L)'
;MSTYFRTAMKSNVTHDHRRAAVDRLIERGERQNLAIIVETAGLRGEFRRQALEGLAACRATDELEALAEETSLDRSLRRRADELT
;
A
#
# COMPACT_ATOMS: atom_id res chain seq x y z
N MET A 1 4.39 -12.50 -7.59
CA MET A 1 4.83 -11.08 -7.68
C MET A 1 4.34 -10.47 -8.97
N SER A 2 3.55 -9.40 -8.88
CA SER A 2 2.81 -8.80 -10.00
C SER A 2 3.64 -7.74 -10.74
N THR A 3 3.46 -7.61 -12.06
CA THR A 3 4.14 -6.60 -12.88
C THR A 3 3.80 -5.18 -12.40
N TYR A 4 2.57 -4.96 -11.93
CA TYR A 4 2.10 -3.68 -11.40
C TYR A 4 2.84 -3.27 -10.12
N PHE A 5 3.11 -4.21 -9.22
CA PHE A 5 3.94 -3.97 -8.03
C PHE A 5 5.35 -3.49 -8.41
N ARG A 6 5.96 -4.13 -9.42
CA ARG A 6 7.28 -3.72 -9.91
C ARG A 6 7.26 -2.33 -10.53
N THR A 7 6.19 -1.98 -11.25
CA THR A 7 5.98 -0.63 -11.79
C THR A 7 5.78 0.40 -10.68
N ALA A 8 5.01 0.05 -9.64
CA ALA A 8 4.81 0.89 -8.46
C ALA A 8 6.11 1.09 -7.65
N MET A 9 7.08 0.17 -7.71
CA MET A 9 8.36 0.35 -7.02
C MET A 9 9.43 1.06 -7.86
N LYS A 10 9.33 1.08 -9.19
CA LYS A 10 10.32 1.76 -10.04
C LYS A 10 10.26 3.28 -9.86
N SER A 11 11.41 3.87 -9.53
CA SER A 11 11.62 5.32 -9.43
C SER A 11 11.70 6.01 -10.80
N ASN A 12 11.95 5.25 -11.88
CA ASN A 12 12.04 5.77 -13.26
C ASN A 12 10.68 5.81 -13.99
N VAL A 13 9.57 5.71 -13.26
CA VAL A 13 8.22 5.71 -13.82
C VAL A 13 7.51 6.98 -13.38
N THR A 14 6.76 7.62 -14.27
CA THR A 14 6.01 8.84 -13.96
C THR A 14 5.03 8.60 -12.80
N HIS A 15 4.78 9.66 -12.02
CA HIS A 15 3.87 9.62 -10.87
C HIS A 15 2.49 9.03 -11.23
N ASP A 16 1.93 9.43 -12.38
CA ASP A 16 0.65 8.90 -12.89
C ASP A 16 0.68 7.39 -13.12
N HIS A 17 1.72 6.87 -13.77
CA HIS A 17 1.83 5.42 -14.01
C HIS A 17 2.03 4.65 -12.71
N ARG A 18 2.75 5.24 -11.74
CA ARG A 18 2.94 4.65 -10.42
C ARG A 18 1.61 4.58 -9.67
N ARG A 19 0.80 5.65 -9.75
CA ARG A 19 -0.54 5.73 -9.17
C ARG A 19 -1.49 4.72 -9.80
N ALA A 20 -1.55 4.69 -11.13
CA ALA A 20 -2.35 3.73 -11.87
C ALA A 20 -1.94 2.28 -11.57
N ALA A 21 -0.66 2.02 -11.34
CA ALA A 21 -0.20 0.69 -10.95
C ALA A 21 -0.69 0.29 -9.55
N VAL A 22 -0.75 1.22 -8.59
CA VAL A 22 -1.36 0.98 -7.28
C VAL A 22 -2.85 0.74 -7.44
N ASP A 23 -3.58 1.56 -8.20
CA ASP A 23 -5.01 1.34 -8.47
C ASP A 23 -5.28 -0.03 -9.09
N ARG A 24 -4.44 -0.48 -10.03
CA ARG A 24 -4.53 -1.83 -10.62
C ARG A 24 -4.32 -2.95 -9.59
N LEU A 25 -3.46 -2.75 -8.59
CA LEU A 25 -3.27 -3.72 -7.51
C LEU A 25 -4.50 -3.77 -6.59
N ILE A 26 -5.15 -2.63 -6.36
CA ILE A 26 -6.39 -2.52 -5.60
C ILE A 26 -7.53 -3.20 -6.34
N GLU A 27 -7.73 -2.90 -7.63
CA GLU A 27 -8.74 -3.56 -8.48
C GLU A 27 -8.58 -5.09 -8.49
N ARG A 28 -7.34 -5.57 -8.43
CA ARG A 28 -7.02 -7.00 -8.40
C ARG A 28 -7.10 -7.64 -7.01
N GLY A 29 -7.28 -6.85 -5.96
CA GLY A 29 -7.29 -7.34 -4.59
C GLY A 29 -5.97 -7.96 -4.15
N GLU A 30 -4.83 -7.49 -4.67
CA GLU A 30 -3.51 -8.04 -4.32
C GLU A 30 -3.00 -7.49 -2.98
N ARG A 31 -3.65 -7.91 -1.90
CA ARG A 31 -3.44 -7.46 -0.50
C ARG A 31 -1.98 -7.51 -0.05
N GLN A 32 -1.30 -8.65 -0.25
CA GLN A 32 0.12 -8.80 0.13
C GLN A 32 1.02 -7.80 -0.61
N ASN A 33 0.79 -7.54 -1.90
CA ASN A 33 1.60 -6.58 -2.64
C ASN A 33 1.33 -5.14 -2.17
N LEU A 34 0.08 -4.84 -1.80
CA LEU A 34 -0.29 -3.54 -1.21
C LEU A 34 0.36 -3.33 0.16
N ALA A 35 0.37 -4.36 1.03
CA ALA A 35 1.05 -4.31 2.32
C ALA A 35 2.55 -4.01 2.16
N ILE A 36 3.23 -4.70 1.23
CA ILE A 36 4.65 -4.45 0.95
C ILE A 36 4.88 -3.01 0.46
N ILE A 37 3.95 -2.43 -0.33
CA ILE A 37 4.04 -1.02 -0.76
C ILE A 37 3.95 -0.07 0.44
N VAL A 38 3.08 -0.36 1.42
CA VAL A 38 2.96 0.43 2.65
C VAL A 38 4.22 0.32 3.50
N GLU A 39 4.77 -0.88 3.65
CA GLU A 39 6.03 -1.17 4.37
C GLU A 39 7.26 -0.53 3.73
N THR A 40 7.24 -0.33 2.41
CA THR A 40 8.40 0.21 1.70
C THR A 40 8.63 1.68 2.07
N ALA A 41 9.53 1.88 3.04
CA ALA A 41 9.95 3.17 3.59
C ALA A 41 10.56 4.16 2.57
N GLY A 42 10.86 3.70 1.35
CA GLY A 42 11.38 4.53 0.24
C GLY A 42 10.32 5.18 -0.65
N LEU A 43 9.03 4.86 -0.47
CA LEU A 43 7.94 5.44 -1.26
C LEU A 43 7.40 6.73 -0.63
N ARG A 44 6.95 7.67 -1.46
CA ARG A 44 6.24 8.87 -0.97
C ARG A 44 4.98 8.47 -0.22
N GLY A 45 4.67 9.18 0.86
CA GLY A 45 3.52 8.89 1.72
C GLY A 45 2.16 8.90 1.00
N GLU A 46 2.04 9.59 -0.15
CA GLU A 46 0.84 9.56 -0.99
C GLU A 46 0.52 8.15 -1.51
N PHE A 47 1.53 7.41 -1.99
CA PHE A 47 1.35 6.04 -2.50
C PHE A 47 1.03 5.06 -1.38
N ARG A 48 1.63 5.26 -0.20
CA ARG A 48 1.33 4.43 0.97
C ARG A 48 -0.10 4.63 1.47
N ARG A 49 -0.59 5.87 1.51
CA ARG A 49 -2.00 6.16 1.86
C ARG A 49 -2.96 5.51 0.88
N GLN A 50 -2.66 5.61 -0.42
CA GLN A 50 -3.50 5.01 -1.45
C GLN A 50 -3.51 3.48 -1.35
N ALA A 51 -2.38 2.85 -1.06
CA ALA A 51 -2.33 1.41 -0.81
C ALA A 51 -3.12 1.01 0.44
N LEU A 52 -3.10 1.82 1.50
CA LEU A 52 -3.91 1.66 2.72
C LEU A 52 -5.41 1.75 2.44
N GLU A 53 -5.85 2.77 1.70
CA GLU A 53 -7.25 2.89 1.26
C GLU A 53 -7.67 1.72 0.37
N GLY A 54 -6.74 1.22 -0.44
CA GLY A 54 -6.90 0.01 -1.23
C GLY A 54 -7.12 -1.25 -0.41
N LEU A 55 -6.32 -1.46 0.64
CA LEU A 55 -6.47 -2.56 1.58
C LEU A 55 -7.83 -2.50 2.28
N ALA A 56 -8.24 -1.31 2.73
CA ALA A 56 -9.57 -1.10 3.30
C ALA A 56 -10.70 -1.42 2.30
N ALA A 57 -10.57 -0.96 1.05
CA ALA A 57 -11.54 -1.27 -0.01
C ALA A 57 -11.63 -2.77 -0.31
N CYS A 58 -10.51 -3.50 -0.21
CA CYS A 58 -10.44 -4.94 -0.37
C CYS A 58 -10.86 -5.73 0.88
N ARG A 59 -11.28 -5.07 1.97
CA ARG A 59 -11.57 -5.68 3.28
C ARG A 59 -10.42 -6.56 3.80
N ALA A 60 -9.19 -6.08 3.61
CA ALA A 60 -7.97 -6.75 4.04
C ALA A 60 -7.68 -6.47 5.53
N THR A 61 -8.63 -6.82 6.41
CA THR A 61 -8.56 -6.50 7.85
C THR A 61 -7.36 -7.15 8.52
N ASP A 62 -7.03 -8.41 8.19
CA ASP A 62 -5.85 -9.10 8.74
C ASP A 62 -4.56 -8.35 8.37
N GLU A 63 -4.45 -7.91 7.12
CA GLU A 63 -3.30 -7.16 6.64
C GLU A 63 -3.25 -5.74 7.26
N LEU A 64 -4.39 -5.09 7.48
CA LEU A 64 -4.46 -3.78 8.13
C LEU A 64 -4.06 -3.85 9.61
N GLU A 65 -4.51 -4.88 10.33
CA GLU A 65 -4.17 -5.12 11.73
C GLU A 65 -2.65 -5.41 11.87
N ALA A 66 -2.10 -6.25 10.99
CA ALA A 66 -0.65 -6.47 10.92
C ALA A 66 0.13 -5.17 10.65
N LEU A 67 -0.34 -4.31 9.74
CA LEU A 67 0.26 -3.01 9.48
C LEU A 67 0.10 -2.03 10.65
N ALA A 68 -0.94 -2.15 11.47
CA ALA A 68 -1.12 -1.33 12.67
C ALA A 68 -0.11 -1.72 13.78
N GLU A 69 0.21 -3.01 13.88
CA GLU A 69 1.19 -3.53 14.84
C GLU A 69 2.64 -3.36 14.37
N GLU A 70 2.89 -3.25 13.06
CA GLU A 70 4.22 -3.20 12.47
C GLU A 70 5.01 -1.94 12.86
N THR A 71 5.84 -2.04 13.90
CA THR A 71 6.64 -0.93 14.45
C THR A 71 7.64 -0.30 13.49
N SER A 72 8.02 -0.99 12.41
CA SER A 72 8.89 -0.43 11.36
C SER A 72 8.18 0.66 10.55
N LEU A 73 6.84 0.73 10.61
CA LEU A 73 6.06 1.75 9.95
C LEU A 73 5.98 3.05 10.76
N ASP A 74 5.92 4.15 10.01
CA ASP A 74 5.60 5.46 10.57
C ASP A 74 4.33 5.39 11.41
N ARG A 75 4.37 6.03 12.58
CA ARG A 75 3.23 6.08 13.51
C ARG A 75 1.95 6.60 12.86
N SER A 76 2.07 7.50 11.89
CA SER A 76 0.92 8.01 11.12
C SER A 76 0.28 6.95 10.23
N LEU A 77 1.07 6.02 9.69
CA LEU A 77 0.55 4.92 8.86
C LEU A 77 -0.14 3.87 9.73
N ARG A 78 0.50 3.49 10.84
CA ARG A 78 -0.09 2.55 11.81
C ARG A 78 -1.44 3.03 12.33
N ARG A 79 -1.50 4.29 12.76
CA ARG A 79 -2.76 4.90 13.20
C ARG A 79 -3.82 4.89 12.10
N ARG A 80 -3.42 5.12 10.84
CA ARG A 80 -4.36 5.12 9.73
C ARG A 80 -4.84 3.71 9.38
N ALA A 81 -3.98 2.71 9.53
CA ALA A 81 -4.36 1.31 9.39
C ALA A 81 -5.39 0.93 10.47
N ASP A 82 -5.11 1.26 11.74
CA ASP A 82 -6.01 1.04 12.88
C ASP A 82 -7.37 1.76 12.73
N GLU A 83 -7.40 2.95 12.12
CA GLU A 83 -8.65 3.66 11.78
C GLU A 83 -9.46 3.01 10.65
N LEU A 84 -8.84 2.12 9.87
CA LEU A 84 -9.42 1.48 8.68
C LEU A 84 -9.71 -0.02 8.85
N THR A 85 -9.22 -0.65 9.93
CA THR A 85 -9.53 -2.02 10.35
C THR A 85 -10.95 -2.09 10.93
#